data_AF-A0A0K0DY72-F1
#
_entry.id   AF-A0A0K0DY72-F1
#
_cell.length_a   1.000
_cell.length_b   1.000
_cell.length_c   1.000
_cell.angle_alpha   90.00
_cell.angle_beta   90.00
_cell.angle_gamma   90.00
#
_symmetry.space_group_name_H-M   'P 1'
#
loop_
_entity.id
_entity.type
_entity.pdbx_description
1 polymer ?
#
loop_
_entity_poly.entity_id
_entity_poly.type
_entity_poly.pdbx_seq_one_letter_code
_entity_poly.pdbx_strand_id
1 'polypeptide(L)'
;MLLPLQNAFRAGGVVGIMRSMDMIGQNLAITEALANNMGIKVKVLAHSSLEFAVISGTTSVTGYTSPGGTVITTINNHKLPVTLFASGNLAITLDNTEPFGENNGLVYGEYPLIGGKGKIFVLGDITSEQKKLIEEKLIVVQF
;
A
#
# COMPACT_ATOMS: atom_id res chain seq x y z
N MET A 1 -6.59 -17.45 -6.58
CA MET A 1 -6.57 -16.31 -5.64
C MET A 1 -5.30 -15.44 -5.72
N LEU A 2 -4.17 -15.90 -6.28
CA LEU A 2 -2.93 -15.10 -6.33
C LEU A 2 -2.97 -13.87 -7.26
N LEU A 3 -3.60 -13.97 -8.44
CA LEU A 3 -3.54 -12.91 -9.45
C LEU A 3 -4.25 -11.60 -9.02
N PRO A 4 -5.46 -11.62 -8.42
CA PRO A 4 -6.10 -10.41 -7.90
C PRO A 4 -5.26 -9.70 -6.84
N LEU A 5 -4.65 -10.45 -5.93
CA LEU A 5 -3.82 -9.91 -4.86
C LEU A 5 -2.51 -9.30 -5.40
N GLN A 6 -1.85 -9.97 -6.36
CA GLN A 6 -0.68 -9.42 -7.05
C GLN A 6 -1.00 -8.11 -7.80
N ASN A 7 -2.16 -8.03 -8.44
CA ASN A 7 -2.62 -6.81 -9.10
C ASN A 7 -2.88 -5.68 -8.08
N ALA A 8 -3.47 -6.00 -6.94
CA ALA A 8 -3.72 -5.03 -5.89
C ALA A 8 -2.42 -4.52 -5.24
N PHE A 9 -1.44 -5.40 -5.00
CA PHE A 9 -0.11 -4.98 -4.52
C PHE A 9 0.62 -4.12 -5.55
N ARG A 10 0.53 -4.45 -6.84
CA ARG A 10 1.11 -3.63 -7.91
C ARG A 10 0.48 -2.23 -7.89
N ALA A 11 -0.85 -2.17 -7.86
CA ALA A 11 -1.59 -0.91 -7.82
C ALA A 11 -1.28 -0.10 -6.55
N GLY A 12 -1.20 -0.75 -5.38
CA GLY A 12 -0.80 -0.11 -4.13
C GLY A 12 0.62 0.45 -4.18
N GLY A 13 1.57 -0.29 -4.76
CA GLY A 13 2.94 0.18 -4.98
C GLY A 13 3.00 1.39 -5.92
N VAL A 14 2.24 1.38 -7.02
CA VAL A 14 2.14 2.52 -7.94
C VAL A 14 1.56 3.74 -7.22
N VAL A 15 0.45 3.59 -6.49
CA VAL A 15 -0.18 4.69 -5.75
C VAL A 15 0.77 5.25 -4.68
N GLY A 16 1.48 4.38 -3.95
CA GLY A 16 2.46 4.81 -2.94
C GLY A 16 3.59 5.66 -3.53
N ILE A 17 4.18 5.21 -4.65
CA ILE A 17 5.24 5.95 -5.35
C ILE A 17 4.71 7.29 -5.86
N MET A 18 3.55 7.31 -6.52
CA MET A 18 2.95 8.53 -7.06
C MET A 18 2.63 9.54 -5.96
N ARG A 19 2.16 9.08 -4.80
CA ARG A 19 1.92 9.92 -3.62
C ARG A 19 3.21 10.53 -3.06
N SER A 20 4.33 9.81 -3.05
CA SER A 20 5.63 10.38 -2.62
C SER A 20 6.17 11.47 -3.55
N MET A 21 5.60 11.60 -4.75
CA MET A 21 5.90 12.66 -5.71
C MET A 21 4.83 13.76 -5.71
N ASP A 22 4.02 13.85 -4.66
CA ASP A 22 2.89 14.79 -4.51
C ASP A 22 1.80 14.66 -5.59
N MET A 23 1.73 13.52 -6.27
CA MET A 23 0.70 13.25 -7.28
C MET A 23 -0.49 12.53 -6.64
N ILE A 24 -1.41 13.31 -6.06
CA ILE A 24 -2.53 12.83 -5.23
C ILE A 24 -3.87 13.12 -5.91
N GLY A 25 -4.89 12.28 -5.67
CA GLY A 25 -6.29 12.56 -6.01
C GLY A 25 -6.75 12.10 -7.41
N GLN A 26 -5.87 11.48 -8.18
CA GLN A 26 -6.22 10.84 -9.45
C GLN A 26 -6.79 9.44 -9.24
N ASN A 27 -7.70 8.98 -10.10
CA ASN A 27 -8.12 7.58 -10.07
C ASN A 27 -6.98 6.64 -10.49
N LEU A 28 -7.08 5.35 -10.13
CA LEU A 28 -5.98 4.39 -10.35
C LEU A 28 -5.57 4.27 -11.82
N ALA A 29 -6.51 4.32 -12.77
CA ALA A 29 -6.19 4.21 -14.20
C ALA A 29 -5.32 5.37 -14.68
N ILE A 30 -5.63 6.59 -14.24
CA ILE A 30 -4.80 7.78 -14.52
C ILE A 30 -3.46 7.66 -13.80
N THR A 31 -3.46 7.25 -12.54
CA THR A 31 -2.23 7.06 -11.74
C THR A 31 -1.29 6.04 -12.38
N GLU A 32 -1.79 4.88 -12.82
CA GLU A 32 -1.00 3.86 -13.52
C GLU A 32 -0.55 4.34 -14.92
N ALA A 33 -1.38 5.08 -15.66
CA ALA A 33 -0.98 5.64 -16.95
C ALA A 33 0.15 6.68 -16.80
N LEU A 34 0.05 7.57 -15.81
CA LEU A 34 1.08 8.56 -15.49
C LEU A 34 2.37 7.89 -15.04
N ALA A 35 2.29 6.92 -14.12
CA ALA A 35 3.45 6.15 -13.68
C ALA A 35 4.16 5.48 -14.87
N ASN A 36 3.41 4.86 -15.79
CA ASN A 36 3.97 4.27 -17.00
C ASN A 36 4.63 5.31 -17.92
N ASN A 37 4.02 6.48 -18.12
CA ASN A 37 4.61 7.58 -18.91
C ASN A 37 5.91 8.12 -18.27
N MET A 38 6.02 8.05 -16.94
CA MET A 38 7.23 8.39 -16.19
C MET A 38 8.26 7.26 -16.17
N GLY A 39 7.97 6.11 -16.79
CA GLY A 39 8.85 4.94 -16.81
C GLY A 39 8.86 4.11 -15.52
N ILE A 40 7.93 4.36 -14.60
CA ILE A 40 7.82 3.65 -13.32
C ILE A 40 7.13 2.30 -13.58
N LYS A 41 7.83 1.21 -13.25
CA LYS A 41 7.33 -0.17 -13.39
C LYS A 41 7.40 -0.89 -12.04
N VAL A 42 6.24 -1.33 -11.55
CA VAL A 42 6.15 -2.10 -10.30
C VAL A 42 5.95 -3.57 -10.64
N LYS A 43 6.81 -4.43 -10.08
CA LYS A 43 6.72 -5.88 -10.18
C LYS A 43 6.57 -6.46 -8.79
N VAL A 44 5.54 -7.30 -8.61
CA VAL A 44 5.33 -8.05 -7.37
C VAL A 44 5.89 -9.46 -7.56
N LEU A 45 6.81 -9.85 -6.70
CA LEU A 45 7.43 -11.18 -6.70
C LEU A 45 7.13 -11.86 -5.37
N ALA A 46 6.69 -13.11 -5.42
CA ALA A 46 6.60 -13.92 -4.21
C ALA A 46 8.01 -14.19 -3.69
N HIS A 47 8.20 -14.08 -2.38
CA HIS A 47 9.47 -14.32 -1.71
C HIS A 47 9.24 -15.24 -0.51
N SER A 48 10.21 -16.08 -0.18
CA SER A 48 10.12 -17.04 0.93
C SER A 48 10.37 -16.40 2.30
N SER A 49 10.93 -15.19 2.33
CA SER A 49 11.12 -14.42 3.56
C SER A 49 9.80 -13.81 4.05
N LEU A 50 9.68 -13.63 5.36
CA LEU A 50 8.62 -12.87 6.01
C LEU A 50 8.83 -11.35 5.90
N GLU A 51 9.99 -10.92 5.40
CA GLU A 51 10.27 -9.52 5.09
C GLU A 51 9.75 -9.12 3.70
N PHE A 52 9.23 -7.90 3.57
CA PHE A 52 9.04 -7.26 2.28
C PHE A 52 10.33 -6.56 1.85
N ALA A 53 10.50 -6.41 0.53
CA ALA A 53 11.59 -5.67 -0.06
C ALA A 53 11.07 -4.73 -1.14
N VAL A 54 11.48 -3.47 -1.08
CA VAL A 54 11.27 -2.46 -2.12
C VAL A 54 12.61 -2.19 -2.77
N ILE A 55 12.71 -2.37 -4.08
CA ILE A 55 13.96 -2.23 -4.83
C ILE A 55 13.73 -1.28 -5.99
N SER A 56 14.57 -0.24 -6.07
CA SER A 56 14.58 0.75 -7.16
C SER A 56 16.01 0.98 -7.61
N GLY A 57 16.39 0.40 -8.76
CA GLY A 57 17.76 0.44 -9.25
C GLY A 57 18.74 -0.18 -8.26
N THR A 58 19.70 0.61 -7.78
CA THR A 58 20.68 0.21 -6.76
C THR A 58 20.20 0.42 -5.34
N THR A 59 19.04 1.05 -5.15
CA THR A 59 18.49 1.34 -3.83
C THR A 59 17.54 0.22 -3.41
N SER A 60 17.69 -0.28 -2.19
CA SER A 60 16.80 -1.29 -1.62
C SER A 60 16.39 -0.91 -0.20
N VAL A 61 15.17 -1.26 0.18
CA VAL A 61 14.67 -1.15 1.55
C VAL A 61 14.02 -2.48 1.89
N THR A 62 14.40 -3.08 3.01
CA THR A 62 13.73 -4.28 3.53
C THR A 62 13.19 -4.05 4.92
N GLY A 63 12.15 -4.81 5.25
CA GLY A 63 11.49 -4.69 6.54
C GLY A 63 10.41 -5.73 6.72
N TYR A 64 9.68 -5.63 7.82
CA TYR A 64 8.53 -6.47 8.10
C TYR A 64 7.37 -5.65 8.66
N THR A 65 6.15 -6.14 8.45
CA THR A 65 4.95 -5.51 8.98
C THR A 65 4.82 -5.79 10.48
N SER A 66 4.45 -4.78 11.25
CA SER A 66 4.12 -4.90 12.68
C SER A 66 2.76 -4.23 12.97
N PRO A 67 2.13 -4.49 14.14
CA PRO A 67 0.88 -3.83 14.49
C PRO A 67 0.96 -2.30 14.55
N GLY A 68 2.15 -1.72 14.73
CA GLY A 68 2.37 -0.27 14.80
C GLY A 68 2.77 0.39 13.48
N GLY A 69 2.75 -0.35 12.37
CA GLY A 69 3.29 0.08 11.07
C GLY A 69 4.44 -0.82 10.64
N THR A 70 5.17 -0.41 9.61
CA THR A 70 6.26 -1.20 9.07
C THR A 70 7.58 -0.87 9.71
N VAL A 71 8.28 -1.91 10.15
CA VAL A 71 9.65 -1.81 10.63
C VAL A 71 10.60 -1.98 9.47
N ILE A 72 11.41 -0.94 9.19
CA ILE A 72 12.50 -1.01 8.23
C ILE A 72 13.75 -1.52 8.95
N THR A 73 14.33 -2.60 8.43
CA THR A 73 15.51 -3.28 9.02
C THR A 73 16.79 -2.99 8.23
N THR A 74 16.70 -2.80 6.92
CA THR A 74 17.87 -2.51 6.08
C THR A 74 17.58 -1.47 4.99
N ILE A 75 18.62 -0.70 4.64
CA ILE A 75 18.65 0.17 3.46
C ILE A 75 19.92 -0.16 2.67
N ASN A 76 19.79 -0.45 1.37
CA ASN A 76 20.89 -0.81 0.48
C ASN A 76 21.74 -1.96 1.05
N ASN A 77 21.07 -2.95 1.63
CA ASN A 77 21.67 -4.10 2.34
C ASN A 77 22.51 -3.73 3.59
N HIS A 78 22.49 -2.48 4.04
CA HIS A 78 23.08 -2.06 5.30
C HIS A 78 22.03 -2.12 6.40
N LYS A 79 22.34 -2.86 7.47
CA LYS A 79 21.47 -2.95 8.64
C LYS A 79 21.43 -1.60 9.35
N LEU A 80 20.23 -1.15 9.69
CA LEU A 80 20.06 0.08 10.42
C LEU A 80 20.43 -0.12 11.90
N PRO A 81 21.13 0.85 12.52
CA PRO A 81 21.50 0.78 13.92
C PRO A 81 20.31 1.07 14.86
N VAL A 82 19.24 1.65 14.31
CA VAL A 82 18.01 2.01 15.01
C VAL A 82 16.80 1.53 14.22
N THR A 83 15.73 1.20 14.92
CA THR A 83 14.45 0.82 14.30
C THR A 83 13.82 2.04 13.65
N LEU A 84 13.63 2.00 12.33
CA LEU A 84 12.84 3.00 11.63
C LEU A 84 11.42 2.45 11.43
N PHE A 85 10.42 3.21 11.90
CA PHE A 85 9.02 2.93 11.63
C PHE A 85 8.56 3.79 10.47
N ALA A 86 8.19 3.15 9.37
CA ALA A 86 7.38 3.78 8.35
C ALA A 86 5.91 3.71 8.82
N SER A 87 5.23 4.84 8.73
CA SER A 87 3.84 4.98 9.13
C SER A 87 2.99 5.40 7.93
N GLY A 88 1.90 4.67 7.74
CA GLY A 88 0.95 4.88 6.65
C GLY A 88 0.05 3.67 6.52
N ASN A 89 -1.24 3.90 6.33
CA ASN A 89 -2.22 2.81 6.33
C ASN A 89 -2.84 2.69 4.94
N LEU A 90 -2.61 1.55 4.29
CA LEU A 90 -3.26 1.20 3.03
C LEU A 90 -4.20 0.02 3.27
N ALA A 91 -5.45 0.16 2.84
CA ALA A 91 -6.42 -0.91 2.90
C ALA A 91 -6.89 -1.27 1.49
N ILE A 92 -7.10 -2.56 1.25
CA ILE A 92 -7.46 -3.08 -0.07
C ILE A 92 -8.73 -3.91 0.09
N THR A 93 -9.70 -3.65 -0.78
CA THR A 93 -10.81 -4.55 -1.03
C THR A 93 -10.74 -5.09 -2.44
N LEU A 94 -10.97 -6.40 -2.59
CA LEU A 94 -11.14 -7.07 -3.88
C LEU A 94 -12.62 -7.27 -4.23
N ASP A 95 -13.52 -6.69 -3.43
CA ASP A 95 -14.95 -6.61 -3.63
C ASP A 95 -15.38 -5.15 -3.73
N ASN A 96 -16.39 -4.85 -4.55
CA ASN A 96 -16.84 -3.48 -4.80
C ASN A 96 -17.79 -2.92 -3.71
N THR A 97 -17.77 -3.53 -2.53
CA THR A 97 -18.55 -3.09 -1.37
C THR A 97 -17.95 -1.80 -0.81
N GLU A 98 -18.80 -0.91 -0.29
CA GLU A 98 -18.34 0.22 0.52
C GLU A 98 -18.09 -0.29 1.94
N PRO A 99 -16.83 -0.45 2.36
CA PRO A 99 -16.52 -1.12 3.62
C PRO A 99 -16.79 -0.22 4.83
N PHE A 100 -16.86 1.10 4.61
CA PHE A 100 -16.88 2.11 5.68
C PHE A 100 -18.21 2.84 5.90
N GLY A 101 -19.26 2.59 5.09
CA GLY A 101 -20.58 3.22 5.28
C GLY A 101 -20.52 4.75 5.43
N GLU A 102 -21.46 5.35 6.18
CA GLU A 102 -21.40 6.78 6.53
C GLU A 102 -20.26 7.05 7.52
N ASN A 103 -19.14 7.57 6.98
CA ASN A 103 -18.00 8.21 7.63
C ASN A 103 -17.83 8.01 9.15
N ASN A 104 -17.15 6.92 9.53
CA ASN A 104 -16.64 6.66 10.89
C ASN A 104 -15.47 7.59 11.31
N GLY A 105 -15.45 8.84 10.83
CA GLY A 105 -14.36 9.80 11.05
C GLY A 105 -13.05 9.44 10.36
N LEU A 106 -13.07 8.51 9.40
CA LEU A 106 -11.89 8.11 8.63
C LEU A 106 -11.59 9.12 7.53
N VAL A 107 -10.40 9.71 7.53
CA VAL A 107 -9.91 10.50 6.40
C VAL A 107 -9.18 9.55 5.45
N TYR A 108 -9.68 9.37 4.23
CA TYR A 108 -9.05 8.48 3.26
C TYR A 108 -9.19 8.96 1.82
N GLY A 109 -8.21 8.59 0.98
CA GLY A 109 -8.32 8.67 -0.47
C GLY A 109 -8.71 7.30 -1.05
N GLU A 110 -9.69 7.27 -1.94
CA GLU A 110 -10.16 6.05 -2.60
C GLU A 110 -9.65 5.96 -4.05
N TYR A 111 -9.18 4.78 -4.44
CA TYR A 111 -8.70 4.48 -5.78
C TYR A 111 -9.34 3.18 -6.29
N PRO A 112 -10.30 3.23 -7.24
CA PRO A 112 -10.95 2.03 -7.77
C PRO A 112 -9.97 1.18 -8.59
N LEU A 113 -10.00 -0.14 -8.40
CA LEU A 113 -9.19 -1.09 -9.16
C LEU A 113 -9.66 -1.18 -10.61
N ILE A 114 -8.71 -1.32 -11.54
CA ILE A 114 -9.02 -1.57 -12.96
C ILE A 114 -9.77 -2.90 -13.09
N GLY A 115 -10.91 -2.88 -13.79
CA GLY A 115 -11.81 -4.03 -13.93
C GLY A 115 -12.96 -4.06 -12.93
N GLY A 116 -13.08 -3.04 -12.07
CA GLY A 116 -14.33 -2.69 -11.36
C GLY A 116 -14.72 -3.59 -10.19
N LYS A 117 -13.86 -4.52 -9.76
CA LYS A 117 -14.18 -5.43 -8.65
C LYS A 117 -13.61 -5.02 -7.30
N GLY A 118 -12.84 -3.94 -7.16
CA GLY A 118 -12.30 -3.58 -5.85
C GLY A 118 -11.76 -2.16 -5.76
N LYS A 119 -11.21 -1.80 -4.60
CA LYS A 119 -10.75 -0.44 -4.28
C LYS A 119 -9.50 -0.49 -3.39
N ILE A 120 -8.67 0.53 -3.52
CA ILE A 120 -7.55 0.82 -2.63
C ILE A 120 -7.90 2.07 -1.83
N PHE A 121 -7.76 2.00 -0.51
CA PHE A 121 -7.96 3.10 0.40
C PHE A 121 -6.60 3.51 0.97
N VAL A 122 -6.22 4.77 0.81
CA VAL A 122 -5.08 5.35 1.51
C VAL A 122 -5.63 6.14 2.68
N LEU A 123 -5.47 5.57 3.87
CA LEU A 123 -6.02 6.09 5.12
C LEU A 123 -5.02 7.09 5.74
N GLY A 124 -5.53 8.14 6.37
CA GLY A 124 -4.75 9.01 7.25
C GLY A 124 -4.36 8.31 8.55
N ASP A 125 -4.09 9.11 9.59
CA ASP A 125 -3.92 8.57 10.93
C ASP A 125 -5.21 7.90 11.39
N ILE A 126 -5.10 6.65 11.85
CA ILE A 126 -6.23 5.84 12.33
C ILE A 126 -5.95 5.40 13.77
N THR A 127 -6.99 5.36 14.60
CA THR A 127 -6.90 4.82 15.97
C THR A 127 -6.80 3.29 15.97
N SER A 128 -6.37 2.71 17.08
CA SER A 128 -6.34 1.25 17.27
C SER A 128 -7.72 0.59 17.11
N GLU A 129 -8.80 1.29 17.46
CA GLU A 129 -10.18 0.81 17.29
C GLU A 129 -10.62 0.85 15.84
N GLN A 130 -10.32 1.96 15.13
CA GLN A 130 -10.57 2.09 13.70
C GLN A 130 -9.79 1.02 12.93
N LYS A 131 -8.53 0.76 13.31
CA LYS A 131 -7.71 -0.29 12.71
C LYS A 131 -8.39 -1.67 12.79
N LYS A 132 -8.85 -2.08 13.98
CA LYS A 132 -9.55 -3.37 14.16
C LYS A 132 -10.76 -3.49 13.25
N LEU A 133 -11.57 -2.42 13.18
CA LEU A 133 -12.74 -2.38 12.31
C LEU A 133 -12.39 -2.52 10.83
N ILE A 134 -11.28 -1.93 10.40
CA ILE A 134 -10.81 -2.04 9.01
C ILE A 134 -10.31 -3.46 8.73
N GLU A 135 -9.53 -4.05 9.63
CA GLU A 135 -8.98 -5.42 9.49
C GLU A 135 -10.07 -6.51 9.50
N GLU A 136 -11.22 -6.25 10.14
CA GLU A 136 -12.38 -7.14 10.11
C GLU A 136 -13.08 -7.18 8.74
N LYS A 137 -12.93 -6.12 7.94
CA LYS A 137 -13.70 -5.94 6.69
C LYS A 137 -12.84 -6.01 5.44
N LEU A 138 -11.57 -5.65 5.54
CA LEU A 138 -10.65 -5.45 4.42
C LEU A 138 -9.33 -6.14 4.65
N ILE A 139 -8.63 -6.39 3.54
CA ILE A 139 -7.21 -6.77 3.61
C ILE A 139 -6.43 -5.48 3.83
N VAL A 140 -5.90 -5.31 5.05
CA VAL A 140 -5.05 -4.16 5.40
C VAL A 140 -3.59 -4.51 5.14
N VAL A 141 -2.91 -3.63 4.40
CA VAL A 141 -1.47 -3.68 4.18
C VAL A 141 -0.89 -2.43 4.83
N GLN A 142 -0.30 -2.60 6.01
CA GLN A 142 0.40 -1.50 6.66
C GLN A 142 1.80 -1.35 6.09
N PHE A 143 2.13 -0.11 5.71
CA PHE A 143 3.47 0.32 5.33
C PHE A 143 4.15 1.04 6.47
#